data_AF-A0A7J2RD58-F1
#
_entry.id   AF-A0A7J2RD58-F1
#
_cell.length_a   1.000
_cell.length_b   1.000
_cell.length_c   1.000
_cell.angle_alpha   90.00
_cell.angle_beta   90.00
_cell.angle_gamma   90.00
#
_symmetry.space_group_name_H-M   'P 1'
#
loop_
_entity.id
_entity.type
_entity.pdbx_description
1 polymer ?
#
loop_
_entity_poly.entity_id
_entity_poly.type
_entity_poly.pdbx_seq_one_letter_code
_entity_poly.pdbx_strand_id
1 'polypeptide(L)'
;MKSDFYHIQNKEEIQAEQQYLINRVFKMEDFLLLSKSLTKHFQDLKKAYFFTFLFQYSLNKKEWFSITYDEIQEETFLPLGRQQKYVRELVKEGFINRKMMGLPAKQYFKILKWTH
;
A
#
# COMPACT_ATOMS: atom_id res chain seq x y z
N MET A 1 -2.00 41.42 -28.44
CA MET A 1 -1.92 39.94 -28.52
C MET A 1 -0.82 39.47 -27.58
N LYS A 2 -1.13 38.44 -26.77
CA LYS A 2 -0.30 37.75 -25.78
C LYS A 2 -0.19 38.42 -24.39
N SER A 3 -0.99 37.94 -23.44
CA SER A 3 -0.53 37.10 -22.32
C SER A 3 -1.56 37.15 -21.19
N ASP A 4 -2.52 36.22 -21.14
CA ASP A 4 -3.37 36.02 -19.93
C ASP A 4 -4.02 34.62 -19.97
N PHE A 5 -3.24 33.61 -20.37
CA PHE A 5 -3.66 32.20 -20.37
C PHE A 5 -2.71 31.38 -19.49
N TYR A 6 -2.59 31.73 -18.21
CA TYR A 6 -2.15 30.76 -17.20
C TYR A 6 -3.10 30.85 -16.00
N HIS A 7 -3.91 29.81 -15.92
CA HIS A 7 -4.97 29.59 -14.96
C HIS A 7 -4.55 29.88 -13.52
N ILE A 8 -5.32 30.75 -12.89
CA ILE A 8 -5.53 30.80 -11.46
C ILE A 8 -6.05 29.41 -11.05
N GLN A 9 -5.17 28.52 -10.57
CA GLN A 9 -5.63 27.30 -9.93
C GLN A 9 -6.41 27.67 -8.67
N ASN A 10 -7.60 27.12 -8.54
CA ASN A 10 -8.55 27.49 -7.51
C ASN A 10 -7.92 27.19 -6.14
N LYS A 11 -8.00 28.11 -5.16
CA LYS A 11 -7.37 27.92 -3.83
C LYS A 11 -7.78 26.60 -3.16
N GLU A 12 -8.99 26.14 -3.46
CA GLU A 12 -9.55 24.87 -3.01
C GLU A 12 -8.85 23.65 -3.64
N GLU A 13 -8.45 23.72 -4.92
CA GLU A 13 -7.67 22.65 -5.58
C GLU A 13 -6.26 22.56 -5.00
N ILE A 14 -5.63 23.71 -4.75
CA ILE A 14 -4.30 23.78 -4.13
C ILE A 14 -4.36 23.26 -2.68
N GLN A 15 -5.42 23.59 -1.92
CA GLN A 15 -5.61 23.05 -0.57
C GLN A 15 -5.93 21.56 -0.57
N ALA A 16 -6.73 21.07 -1.51
CA ALA A 16 -7.01 19.64 -1.66
C ALA A 16 -5.75 18.86 -2.08
N GLU A 17 -4.93 19.43 -2.96
CA GLU A 17 -3.65 18.87 -3.39
C GLU A 17 -2.62 18.90 -2.23
N GLN A 18 -2.54 19.99 -1.47
CA GLN A 18 -1.69 20.06 -0.28
C GLN A 18 -2.15 19.09 0.81
N GLN A 19 -3.45 18.99 1.08
CA GLN A 19 -3.99 18.01 2.03
C GLN A 19 -3.78 16.58 1.54
N TYR A 20 -3.90 16.34 0.23
CA TYR A 20 -3.54 15.07 -0.40
C TYR A 20 -2.06 14.77 -0.23
N LEU A 21 -1.16 15.74 -0.46
CA LEU A 21 0.28 15.60 -0.27
C LEU A 21 0.65 15.39 1.20
N ILE A 22 0.02 16.09 2.13
CA ILE A 22 0.18 15.91 3.59
C ILE A 22 -0.26 14.50 4.01
N ASN A 23 -1.39 14.00 3.48
CA ASN A 23 -1.84 12.63 3.69
C ASN A 23 -0.98 11.58 2.94
N ARG A 24 -0.23 11.99 1.91
CA ARG A 24 0.65 11.16 1.07
C ARG A 24 2.04 10.97 1.67
N VAL A 25 2.50 11.88 2.53
CA VAL A 25 3.78 11.72 3.23
C VAL A 25 3.58 10.81 4.44
N PHE A 26 3.50 9.50 4.17
CA PHE A 26 3.82 8.50 5.17
C PHE A 26 5.31 8.63 5.47
N LYS A 27 5.67 9.20 6.62
CA LYS A 27 7.07 9.49 6.93
C LYS A 27 7.80 8.16 7.19
N MET A 28 9.11 8.14 6.97
CA MET A 28 9.94 6.97 7.31
C MET A 28 9.77 6.53 8.77
N GLU A 29 9.52 7.49 9.66
CA GLU A 29 9.20 7.23 11.06
C GLU A 29 7.90 6.44 11.23
N ASP A 30 6.84 6.78 10.49
CA ASP A 30 5.56 6.07 10.52
C ASP A 30 5.70 4.62 10.02
N PHE A 31 6.53 4.42 8.99
CA PHE A 31 6.88 3.10 8.47
C PHE A 31 7.62 2.25 9.49
N LEU A 32 8.62 2.83 10.17
CA LEU A 32 9.38 2.14 11.21
C LEU A 32 8.51 1.80 12.42
N LEU A 33 7.63 2.71 12.84
CA LEU A 33 6.71 2.47 13.95
C LEU A 33 5.69 1.37 13.61
N LEU A 34 5.10 1.43 12.42
CA LEU A 34 4.13 0.43 11.95
C LEU A 34 4.78 -0.95 11.85
N SER A 35 5.93 -1.06 11.19
CA SER A 35 6.65 -2.33 11.03
C SER A 35 7.08 -2.92 12.38
N LYS A 36 7.52 -2.09 13.34
CA LYS A 36 7.85 -2.54 14.70
C LYS A 36 6.64 -3.07 15.45
N SER A 37 5.48 -2.40 15.36
CA SER A 37 4.24 -2.87 15.98
C SER A 37 3.78 -4.19 15.38
N LEU A 38 3.73 -4.27 14.05
CA LEU A 38 3.36 -5.48 13.32
C LEU A 38 4.32 -6.64 13.56
N THR A 39 5.62 -6.37 13.74
CA THR A 39 6.60 -7.43 14.07
C THR A 39 6.28 -8.07 15.41
N LYS A 40 5.88 -7.29 16.41
CA LYS A 40 5.42 -7.83 17.71
C LYS A 40 4.14 -8.64 17.56
N HIS A 41 3.21 -8.16 16.75
CA HIS A 41 1.93 -8.82 16.53
C HIS A 41 2.08 -10.15 15.77
N PHE A 42 2.77 -10.13 14.62
CA PHE A 42 2.96 -11.31 13.78
C PHE A 42 4.04 -12.27 14.28
N GLN A 43 4.94 -11.81 15.15
CA GLN A 43 6.15 -12.53 15.55
C GLN A 43 7.03 -12.96 14.35
N ASP A 44 6.86 -12.30 13.21
CA ASP A 44 7.60 -12.53 11.97
C ASP A 44 7.91 -11.16 11.32
N LEU A 45 9.18 -10.77 11.38
CA LEU A 45 9.67 -9.51 10.80
C LEU A 45 9.43 -9.43 9.29
N LYS A 46 9.58 -10.54 8.56
CA LYS A 46 9.43 -10.56 7.10
C LYS A 46 7.96 -10.43 6.70
N LYS A 47 7.06 -11.04 7.47
CA LYS A 47 5.61 -10.84 7.31
C LYS A 47 5.18 -9.40 7.62
N ALA A 48 5.73 -8.83 8.69
CA ALA A 48 5.48 -7.44 9.05
C ALA A 48 5.93 -6.49 7.94
N TYR A 49 7.16 -6.67 7.43
CA TYR A 49 7.67 -5.90 6.31
C TYR A 49 6.82 -6.06 5.04
N PHE A 50 6.45 -7.30 4.69
CA PHE A 50 5.58 -7.60 3.56
C PHE A 50 4.23 -6.88 3.65
N PHE A 51 3.55 -6.93 4.81
CA PHE A 51 2.28 -6.22 5.00
C PHE A 51 2.47 -4.70 4.97
N THR A 52 3.54 -4.18 5.57
CA THR A 52 3.85 -2.74 5.56
C THR A 52 4.05 -2.24 4.13
N PHE A 53 4.75 -3.01 3.29
CA PHE A 53 4.89 -2.72 1.86
C PHE A 53 3.53 -2.69 1.14
N LEU A 54 2.68 -3.70 1.32
CA LEU A 54 1.34 -3.72 0.73
C LEU A 54 0.47 -2.53 1.21
N PHE A 55 0.57 -2.18 2.49
CA PHE A 55 -0.13 -1.04 3.06
C PHE A 55 0.33 0.26 2.43
N GLN A 56 1.63 0.49 2.34
CA GLN A 56 2.20 1.67 1.70
C GLN A 56 1.79 1.77 0.22
N TYR A 57 1.83 0.65 -0.50
CA TYR A 57 1.39 0.59 -1.90
C TYR A 57 -0.10 0.95 -2.04
N SER A 58 -0.91 0.60 -1.03
CA SER A 58 -2.34 0.93 -0.99
C SER A 58 -2.65 2.39 -0.69
N LEU A 59 -1.75 3.16 -0.06
CA LEU A 59 -2.05 4.53 0.42
C LEU A 59 -2.50 5.48 -0.70
N ASN A 60 -2.03 5.26 -1.92
CA ASN A 60 -2.41 6.05 -3.09
C ASN A 60 -3.62 5.48 -3.86
N LYS A 61 -4.29 4.45 -3.33
CA LYS A 61 -5.32 3.67 -4.00
C LYS A 61 -6.59 3.69 -3.17
N LYS A 62 -7.72 4.06 -3.79
CA LYS A 62 -8.98 4.31 -3.06
C LYS A 62 -9.61 3.05 -2.45
N GLU A 63 -9.32 1.84 -2.94
CA GLU A 63 -9.85 0.59 -2.36
C GLU A 63 -9.02 -0.65 -2.70
N TRP A 64 -9.08 -1.08 -3.96
CA TRP A 64 -8.41 -2.25 -4.50
C TRP A 64 -7.21 -1.81 -5.31
N PHE A 65 -6.11 -2.56 -5.21
CA PHE A 65 -4.92 -2.33 -6.00
C PHE A 65 -4.37 -3.65 -6.54
N SER A 66 -3.77 -3.59 -7.72
CA SER A 66 -3.12 -4.74 -8.32
C SER A 66 -1.62 -4.63 -8.19
N ILE A 67 -0.97 -5.74 -7.85
CA ILE A 67 0.49 -5.89 -7.90
C ILE A 67 0.82 -7.36 -8.14
N THR A 68 1.83 -7.62 -8.95
CA THR A 68 2.30 -8.96 -9.31
C THR A 68 3.28 -9.49 -8.26
N TYR A 69 3.49 -10.82 -8.24
CA TYR A 69 4.49 -11.40 -7.35
C TYR A 69 5.93 -11.01 -7.71
N ASP A 70 6.18 -10.71 -8.98
CA ASP A 70 7.50 -10.26 -9.44
C ASP A 70 7.79 -8.85 -8.93
N GLU A 71 6.84 -7.91 -9.06
CA GLU A 71 6.94 -6.56 -8.48
C GLU A 71 7.14 -6.63 -6.95
N ILE A 72 6.39 -7.50 -6.26
CA ILE A 72 6.61 -7.69 -4.82
C ILE A 72 8.01 -8.26 -4.54
N GLN A 73 8.50 -9.19 -5.36
CA GLN A 73 9.81 -9.79 -5.17
C GLN A 73 10.94 -8.78 -5.35
N GLU A 74 10.84 -7.90 -6.35
CA GLU A 74 11.81 -6.83 -6.62
C GLU A 74 11.93 -5.88 -5.43
N GLU A 75 10.80 -5.49 -4.84
CA GLU A 75 10.77 -4.52 -3.73
C GLU A 75 11.06 -5.14 -2.36
N THR A 76 10.72 -6.43 -2.18
CA THR A 76 10.81 -7.08 -0.86
C THR A 76 11.88 -8.15 -0.75
N PHE A 77 12.48 -8.57 -1.85
CA PHE A 77 13.41 -9.70 -1.95
C PHE A 77 12.85 -11.02 -1.39
N LEU A 78 11.52 -11.11 -1.21
CA LEU A 78 10.87 -12.30 -0.69
C LEU A 78 10.61 -13.28 -1.84
N PRO A 79 11.03 -14.54 -1.75
CA PRO A 79 10.74 -15.53 -2.78
C PRO A 79 9.24 -15.82 -2.85
N LEU A 80 8.75 -16.14 -4.05
CA LEU A 80 7.34 -16.43 -4.35
C LEU A 80 6.65 -17.30 -3.28
N GLY A 81 7.27 -18.40 -2.83
CA GLY A 81 6.69 -19.28 -1.83
C GLY A 81 6.40 -18.60 -0.48
N ARG A 82 7.26 -17.66 -0.05
CA ARG A 82 7.01 -16.85 1.15
C ARG A 82 5.91 -15.83 0.92
N GLN A 83 5.90 -15.17 -0.24
CA GLN A 83 4.84 -14.23 -0.58
C GLN A 83 3.46 -14.91 -0.55
N GLN A 84 3.34 -16.09 -1.17
CA GLN A 84 2.11 -16.89 -1.14
C GLN A 84 1.70 -17.32 0.26
N LYS A 85 2.68 -17.69 1.11
CA LYS A 85 2.43 -17.98 2.53
C LYS A 85 1.86 -16.76 3.25
N TYR A 86 2.53 -15.61 3.17
CA TYR A 86 2.10 -14.39 3.85
C TYR A 86 0.75 -13.87 3.37
N VAL A 87 0.48 -13.93 2.07
CA VAL A 87 -0.84 -13.58 1.53
C VAL A 87 -1.93 -14.47 2.14
N ARG A 88 -1.72 -15.79 2.23
CA ARG A 88 -2.71 -16.69 2.83
C ARG A 88 -2.95 -16.38 4.30
N GLU A 89 -1.88 -16.15 5.05
CA GLU A 89 -1.98 -15.83 6.49
C GLU A 89 -2.66 -14.50 6.74
N LEU A 90 -2.28 -13.44 6.01
CA LEU A 90 -2.89 -12.11 6.14
C LEU A 90 -4.36 -12.09 5.75
N VAL A 91 -4.77 -12.91 4.77
CA VAL A 91 -6.20 -13.12 4.46
C VAL A 91 -6.91 -13.82 5.62
N LYS A 92 -6.33 -14.91 6.14
CA LYS A 92 -6.90 -15.66 7.27
C LYS A 92 -7.05 -14.80 8.52
N GLU A 93 -6.09 -13.94 8.77
CA GLU A 93 -6.06 -13.02 9.92
C GLU A 93 -6.90 -11.76 9.71
N GLY A 94 -7.49 -11.58 8.52
CA GLY A 94 -8.37 -10.43 8.25
C GLY A 94 -7.65 -9.10 8.01
N PHE A 95 -6.34 -9.12 7.71
CA PHE A 95 -5.58 -7.91 7.38
C PHE A 95 -5.75 -7.48 5.93
N ILE A 96 -6.01 -8.43 5.02
CA ILE A 96 -6.22 -8.14 3.60
C ILE A 96 -7.35 -8.99 3.03
N ASN A 97 -8.00 -8.48 1.99
CA ASN A 97 -8.73 -9.30 1.03
C ASN A 97 -7.89 -9.50 -0.23
N ARG A 98 -8.04 -10.67 -0.86
CA ARG A 98 -7.36 -11.01 -2.13
C ARG A 98 -8.38 -11.49 -3.16
N LYS A 99 -8.23 -11.04 -4.40
CA LYS A 99 -8.89 -11.60 -5.59
C LYS A 99 -7.85 -11.89 -6.67
N MET A 100 -8.07 -12.94 -7.45
CA MET A 100 -7.30 -13.22 -8.66
C MET A 100 -8.21 -12.94 -9.86
N MET A 101 -7.76 -12.14 -10.81
CA MET A 101 -8.54 -11.83 -12.01
C MET A 101 -7.64 -11.82 -13.27
N GLY A 102 -8.22 -12.19 -14.41
CA GLY A 102 -7.57 -12.16 -15.72
C GLY A 102 -6.67 -13.36 -16.05
N LEU A 103 -6.14 -13.34 -17.28
CA LEU A 103 -5.14 -14.26 -17.84
C LEU A 103 -4.05 -13.42 -18.52
N PRO A 104 -2.79 -13.41 -18.05
CA PRO A 104 -2.29 -14.06 -16.84
C PRO A 104 -2.91 -13.47 -15.56
N ALA A 105 -2.97 -14.27 -14.50
CA ALA A 105 -3.72 -13.93 -13.30
C ALA A 105 -3.05 -12.79 -12.52
N LYS A 106 -3.67 -11.60 -12.52
CA LYS A 106 -3.27 -10.47 -11.70
C LYS A 106 -3.87 -10.61 -10.31
N GLN A 107 -3.08 -10.29 -9.29
CA GLN A 107 -3.54 -10.28 -7.91
C GLN A 107 -4.08 -8.90 -7.59
N TYR A 108 -5.25 -8.88 -6.98
CA TYR A 108 -5.88 -7.68 -6.46
C TYR A 108 -5.96 -7.80 -4.96
N PHE A 109 -5.49 -6.79 -4.26
CA PHE A 109 -5.51 -6.70 -2.81
C PHE A 109 -6.37 -5.53 -2.38
N LYS A 110 -7.00 -5.67 -1.22
CA LYS A 110 -7.62 -4.58 -0.48
C LYS A 110 -7.14 -4.68 0.95
N ILE A 111 -6.54 -3.63 1.50
CA ILE A 111 -6.19 -3.61 2.92
C ILE A 111 -7.48 -3.48 3.72
N LEU A 112 -7.65 -4.37 4.70
CA LEU A 112 -8.74 -4.30 5.65
C LEU A 112 -8.27 -3.48 6.84
N LYS A 113 -9.18 -2.70 7.42
CA LYS A 113 -8.88 -1.77 8.50
C LYS A 113 -8.22 -2.54 9.65
N TRP A 114 -7.00 -2.14 10.00
CA TRP A 114 -6.34 -2.65 11.20
C TRP A 114 -7.00 -2.00 12.41
N THR A 115 -7.98 -2.68 12.99
CA THR A 115 -8.56 -2.30 14.28
C THR A 115 -7.76 -3.00 15.39
N HIS A 116 -7.00 -2.22 16.14
CA HIS A 116 -6.63 -2.56 17.51
C HIS A 116 -7.79 -2.20 18.43
#